data_AF-A0AAE0UIY1-F1
#
_entry.id   AF-A0AAE0UIY1-F1
#
_cell.length_a   1.000
_cell.length_b   1.000
_cell.length_c   1.000
_cell.angle_alpha   90.00
_cell.angle_beta   90.00
_cell.angle_gamma   90.00
#
_symmetry.space_group_name_H-M   'P 1'
#
loop_
_entity.id
_entity.type
_entity.pdbx_description
1 polymer ?
#
loop_
_entity_poly.entity_id
_entity_poly.type
_entity_poly.pdbx_seq_one_letter_code
_entity_poly.pdbx_strand_id
1 'polypeptide(L)'
;MEDYIKGALAAGHIWPSTSLAAAGFFFIEKKDRGLRPCIDYQGLNAITVRYPYPLPLVPAALEQLRWARLFTKLDLRSAYNLVRIRAG
;
A
#
# COMPACT_ATOMS: atom_id res chain seq x y z
N MET A 1 2.19 18.22 6.46
CA MET A 1 1.86 17.17 7.46
C MET A 1 0.40 17.26 7.87
N GLU A 2 -0.05 18.42 8.38
CA GLU A 2 -1.44 18.62 8.79
C GLU A 2 -2.46 18.35 7.67
N ASP A 3 -2.22 18.85 6.46
CA ASP A 3 -3.13 18.61 5.33
C ASP A 3 -3.26 17.12 4.98
N TYR A 4 -2.15 16.39 5.07
CA TYR A 4 -2.15 14.94 4.88
C TYR A 4 -2.98 14.26 5.96
N ILE A 5 -2.78 14.61 7.23
CA ILE A 5 -3.53 14.03 8.35
C ILE A 5 -5.03 14.31 8.19
N LYS A 6 -5.42 15.56 7.92
CA LYS A 6 -6.82 15.95 7.70
C LYS A 6 -7.44 15.15 6.55
N GLY A 7 -6.76 15.07 5.41
CA GLY A 7 -7.24 14.32 4.26
C GLY A 7 -7.35 12.81 4.51
N ALA A 8 -6.36 12.22 5.19
CA ALA A 8 -6.34 10.80 5.51
C ALA A 8 -7.39 10.40 6.56
N LEU A 9 -7.65 11.27 7.55
CA LEU A 9 -8.75 11.10 8.51
C LEU A 9 -10.12 11.19 7.81
N ALA A 10 -10.32 12.20 6.96
CA ALA A 10 -11.56 12.36 6.21
C ALA A 10 -11.83 11.17 5.26
N ALA A 11 -10.79 10.60 4.67
CA ALA A 11 -10.88 9.39 3.85
C ALA A 11 -11.04 8.09 4.66
N GLY A 12 -10.94 8.15 6.00
CA GLY A 12 -10.99 6.98 6.87
C GLY A 12 -9.79 6.03 6.74
N HIS A 13 -8.68 6.48 6.15
CA HIS A 13 -7.47 5.67 5.99
C HIS A 13 -6.67 5.56 7.30
N ILE A 14 -6.78 6.56 8.18
CA ILE A 14 -6.14 6.59 9.49
C ILE A 14 -7.15 7.03 10.55
N TRP A 15 -6.87 6.72 11.81
CA TRP A 15 -7.63 7.16 12.98
C TRP A 15 -6.71 7.27 14.20
N PRO A 16 -7.09 8.03 15.24
CA PRO A 16 -6.35 8.07 16.50
C PRO A 16 -6.22 6.66 17.10
N SER A 17 -5.01 6.28 17.48
CA SER A 17 -4.70 4.97 18.05
C SER A 17 -4.24 5.09 19.50
N THR A 18 -4.56 4.08 20.31
CA THR A 18 -4.08 3.90 21.69
C THR A 18 -2.98 2.84 21.79
N SER A 19 -2.43 2.41 20.65
CA SER A 19 -1.37 1.40 20.58
C SER A 19 -0.12 1.85 21.32
N LEU A 20 0.54 0.90 21.99
CA LEU A 20 1.87 1.09 22.60
C LEU A 20 2.99 1.07 21.55
N ALA A 21 2.71 0.66 20.32
CA ALA A 21 3.67 0.63 19.22
C ALA A 21 3.53 1.86 18.31
N ALA A 22 4.67 2.40 17.89
CA ALA A 22 4.77 3.50 16.94
C ALA A 22 5.88 3.23 15.91
N ALA A 23 5.78 3.88 14.75
CA ALA A 23 6.76 3.83 13.68
C ALA A 23 7.07 5.25 13.18
N GLY A 24 8.27 5.46 12.66
CA GLY A 24 8.68 6.77 12.13
C GLY A 24 7.86 7.14 10.89
N PHE A 25 7.45 8.41 10.77
CA PHE A 25 6.74 8.95 9.61
C PHE A 25 7.55 10.10 9.01
N PHE A 26 7.67 10.13 7.69
CA PHE A 26 8.35 11.20 6.95
C PHE A 26 7.83 11.32 5.52
N PHE A 27 8.27 12.35 4.80
CA PHE A 27 7.94 12.54 3.40
C PHE A 27 9.15 12.28 2.52
N ILE A 28 8.92 11.64 1.37
CA ILE A 28 9.89 11.49 0.29
C ILE A 28 9.41 12.31 -0.91
N GLU A 29 10.32 13.07 -1.51
CA GLU A 29 10.02 13.81 -2.74
C GLU A 29 9.89 12.84 -3.93
N LYS A 30 8.80 12.97 -4.67
CA LYS A 30 8.58 12.28 -5.94
C LYS A 30 9.21 13.06 -7.08
N LYS A 31 9.41 12.40 -8.22
CA LYS A 31 9.90 13.03 -9.46
C LYS A 31 9.03 14.20 -9.96
N ASP A 32 7.74 14.18 -9.65
CA ASP A 32 6.77 15.23 -9.98
C ASP A 32 6.76 16.40 -8.96
N ARG A 33 7.76 16.46 -8.05
CA ARG A 33 7.85 17.38 -6.90
C ARG A 33 6.73 17.21 -5.86
N GLY A 34 5.88 16.21 -6.00
CA GLY A 34 4.91 15.85 -4.98
C GLY A 34 5.57 15.18 -3.77
N LEU A 35 4.99 15.35 -2.58
CA LEU A 35 5.44 14.64 -1.39
C LEU A 35 4.70 13.29 -1.26
N ARG A 36 5.44 12.21 -1.02
CA ARG A 36 4.89 10.90 -0.67
C ARG A 36 5.05 10.66 0.83
N PRO A 37 3.95 10.45 1.58
CA PRO A 37 4.03 10.02 2.97
C PRO A 37 4.61 8.60 3.03
N CYS A 38 5.60 8.39 3.90
CA CYS A 38 6.27 7.11 4.13
C CYS A 38 6.33 6.83 5.62
N ILE A 39 6.04 5.58 6.00
CA ILE A 39 6.14 5.08 7.37
C ILE A 39 7.21 4.00 7.39
N ASP A 40 8.17 4.10 8.30
CA ASP A 40 9.21 3.11 8.46
C ASP A 40 8.71 1.92 9.29
N TYR A 41 8.18 0.92 8.61
CA TYR A 41 7.72 -0.32 9.21
C TYR A 41 8.82 -1.36 9.40
N GLN A 42 10.12 -1.04 9.25
CA GLN A 42 11.19 -2.04 9.37
C GLN A 42 11.14 -2.82 10.70
N GLY A 43 10.98 -2.12 11.82
CA GLY A 43 10.85 -2.73 13.15
C GLY A 43 9.61 -3.63 13.26
N LEU A 44 8.46 -3.17 12.73
CA LEU A 44 7.22 -3.95 12.72
C LEU A 44 7.33 -5.19 11.82
N ASN A 45 7.95 -5.05 10.65
CA ASN A 45 8.13 -6.13 9.68
C ASN A 45 9.08 -7.23 10.22
N ALA A 46 10.01 -6.88 11.11
CA ALA A 46 10.92 -7.84 11.72
C ALA A 46 10.21 -8.78 12.72
N ILE A 47 9.17 -8.30 13.42
CA ILE A 47 8.40 -9.08 14.39
C ILE A 47 7.14 -9.73 13.80
N THR A 48 6.74 -9.34 12.58
CA THR A 48 5.54 -9.85 11.92
C THR A 48 5.82 -11.19 11.23
N VAL A 49 4.91 -12.15 11.37
CA VAL A 49 4.99 -13.44 10.67
C VAL A 49 4.82 -13.23 9.17
N ARG A 50 5.79 -13.71 8.38
CA ARG A 50 5.74 -13.59 6.92
C ARG A 50 4.67 -14.51 6.34
N TYR A 51 3.82 -13.97 5.47
CA TYR A 51 2.80 -14.71 4.73
C TYR A 51 3.08 -14.62 3.22
N PRO A 52 3.97 -15.48 2.68
CA PRO A 52 4.31 -15.45 1.26
C PRO A 52 3.16 -15.99 0.41
N TYR A 53 2.69 -15.20 -0.55
CA TYR A 53 1.78 -15.67 -1.59
C TYR A 53 2.56 -15.85 -2.90
N PRO A 54 2.44 -16.99 -3.60
CA PRO A 54 3.18 -17.23 -4.83
C PRO A 54 2.66 -16.31 -5.94
N LEU A 55 3.45 -15.29 -6.29
CA LEU A 55 3.15 -14.43 -7.43
C LEU A 55 3.70 -15.09 -8.71
N PRO A 56 2.90 -15.19 -9.79
CA PRO A 56 3.37 -15.73 -11.05
C PRO A 56 4.45 -14.81 -11.65
N LEU A 57 5.41 -15.41 -12.34
CA LEU A 57 6.34 -14.66 -13.17
C LEU A 57 5.57 -13.95 -14.28
N VAL A 58 6.00 -12.73 -14.64
CA VAL A 58 5.34 -11.94 -15.69
C VAL A 58 5.19 -12.73 -17.01
N PRO A 59 6.21 -13.45 -17.53
CA PRO A 59 6.04 -14.25 -18.74
C PRO A 59 5.00 -15.37 -18.57
N ALA A 60 4.96 -16.03 -17.40
CA ALA A 60 4.00 -17.10 -17.14
C ALA A 60 2.56 -16.58 -17.10
N ALA A 61 2.35 -15.39 -16.52
CA ALA A 61 1.05 -14.72 -16.52
C ALA A 61 0.61 -14.29 -17.93
N LEU A 62 1.56 -13.82 -18.78
CA LEU A 62 1.26 -13.39 -20.15
C LEU A 62 1.04 -14.56 -21.11
N GLU A 63 1.66 -15.71 -20.90
CA GLU A 63 1.47 -16.90 -21.74
C GLU A 63 0.00 -17.37 -21.73
N GLN A 64 -0.69 -17.20 -20.60
CA GLN A 64 -2.13 -17.48 -20.50
C GLN A 64 -2.99 -16.61 -21.44
N LEU A 65 -2.47 -15.47 -21.87
CA LEU A 65 -3.17 -14.52 -22.73
C LEU A 65 -2.73 -14.59 -24.20
N ARG A 66 -1.84 -15.54 -24.57
CA ARG A 66 -1.17 -15.58 -25.88
C ARG A 66 -2.07 -15.59 -27.11
N TRP A 67 -3.30 -16.11 -26.97
CA TRP A 67 -4.27 -16.21 -28.06
C TRP A 67 -5.36 -15.14 -28.00
N ALA A 68 -5.33 -14.27 -26.98
CA ALA A 68 -6.27 -13.18 -26.87
C ALA A 68 -6.00 -12.14 -27.98
N ARG A 69 -7.08 -11.65 -28.59
CA ARG A 69 -7.02 -10.63 -29.66
C ARG A 69 -7.26 -9.22 -29.14
N LEU A 70 -7.90 -9.09 -27.98
CA LEU A 70 -8.26 -7.84 -27.35
C LEU A 70 -7.81 -7.89 -25.89
N PHE A 71 -7.16 -6.83 -25.45
CA PHE A 71 -6.62 -6.70 -24.10
C PHE A 71 -7.21 -5.45 -23.45
N THR A 72 -7.59 -5.57 -22.18
CA THR A 72 -7.93 -4.43 -21.33
C THR A 72 -7.14 -4.54 -20.06
N LYS A 73 -6.48 -3.44 -19.67
CA LYS A 73 -5.74 -3.35 -18.42
C LYS A 73 -6.51 -2.47 -17.45
N LEU A 74 -6.77 -2.98 -16.26
CA LEU A 74 -7.35 -2.24 -15.16
C LEU A 74 -6.28 -2.01 -14.10
N ASP A 75 -6.26 -0.82 -13.52
CA ASP A 75 -5.39 -0.47 -12.41
C ASP A 75 -6.25 -0.06 -11.22
N LEU A 76 -6.03 -0.70 -10.06
CA LEU A 76 -6.74 -0.39 -8.83
C LEU A 76 -6.02 0.76 -8.12
N ARG A 77 -6.59 1.96 -8.25
CA ARG A 77 -6.07 3.15 -7.58
C ARG A 77 -6.09 2.95 -6.06
N SER A 78 -4.95 3.15 -5.42
CA SER A 78 -4.78 3.00 -3.97
C SER A 78 -5.21 1.62 -3.43
N ALA A 79 -4.96 0.55 -4.18
CA ALA A 79 -5.40 -0.82 -3.85
C ALA A 79 -5.20 -1.23 -2.38
N TYR A 80 -4.06 -0.89 -1.77
CA TYR A 80 -3.78 -1.21 -0.37
C TYR A 80 -4.79 -0.61 0.61
N ASN A 81 -5.28 0.61 0.36
CA ASN A 81 -6.25 1.27 1.23
C ASN A 81 -7.67 0.72 1.06
N LEU A 82 -7.92 -0.10 0.03
CA LEU A 82 -9.21 -0.77 -0.16
C LEU A 82 -9.34 -2.03 0.70
N VAL A 83 -8.22 -2.55 1.24
CA VAL A 83 -8.20 -3.71 2.12
C VAL A 83 -8.30 -3.25 3.57
N ARG A 84 -9.34 -3.69 4.27
CA ARG A 84 -9.54 -3.34 5.68
C ARG A 84 -8.58 -4.11 6.59
N ILE A 85 -7.96 -3.40 7.52
CA ILE A 85 -7.23 -4.00 8.63
C ILE A 85 -8.23 -4.53 9.66
N ARG A 86 -7.94 -5.70 10.23
CA ARG A 86 -8.76 -6.28 11.31
C ARG A 86 -8.71 -5.36 12.53
N ALA A 87 -9.87 -5.13 13.16
CA ALA A 87 -9.93 -4.45 14.46
C ALA A 87 -9.17 -5.26 15.52
N GLY A 88 -8.35 -4.58 16.31
CA GLY A 88 -7.53 -5.12 17.40
C GLY A 88 -7.83 -4.41 18.69
#